data_AF-A0A8I6X5C0-F1
#
_entry.id   AF-A0A8I6X5C0-F1
#
_cell.length_a   1.000
_cell.length_b   1.000
_cell.length_c   1.000
_cell.angle_alpha   90.00
_cell.angle_beta   90.00
_cell.angle_gamma   90.00
#
_symmetry.space_group_name_H-M   'P 1'
#
loop_
_entity.id
_entity.type
_entity.pdbx_description
1 polymer ?
#
loop_
_entity_poly.entity_id
_entity_poly.type
_entity_poly.pdbx_seq_one_letter_code
_entity_poly.pdbx_strand_id
1 'polypeptide(L)'
;MTMDDLIAHQIRVTRQEAPFRSAASFDRDSANAFQLHVSESLAFAIKRAGFLYGRIDAETKEVLVDFIYEPPQQWSSDMVQLMRDADEEAHVDAIADWLGMRRVGFVFTRAVGRKARETGEYTPSNSELEVGEDGSADVHFEAFQMSEVCVKLFKDGVLETEVKDSNDPRLSKMRKEVIAGGKTTVEVDNDFFLAPVKISDHQGPLSTGFPVENRGIPLPASALRSHMDRARHLPFVKRISDFHLLLQIAAFLDVKADVPTLAACVGHRPRCLRATGSSSTPWQVKHKPMERVY
;
A
#
# COMPACT_ATOMS: atom_id res chain seq x y z
N MET A 1 29.68 -1.63 35.70
CA MET A 1 29.37 -1.57 34.26
C MET A 1 30.68 -1.54 33.51
N THR A 2 30.89 -2.53 32.65
CA THR A 2 32.08 -2.64 31.79
C THR A 2 31.87 -1.86 30.49
N MET A 3 32.94 -1.61 29.73
CA MET A 3 32.85 -0.98 28.41
C MET A 3 31.97 -1.81 27.45
N ASP A 4 32.00 -3.13 27.59
CA ASP A 4 31.19 -4.08 26.81
C ASP A 4 29.69 -3.96 27.15
N ASP A 5 29.35 -3.71 28.42
CA ASP A 5 27.98 -3.43 28.83
C ASP A 5 27.47 -2.15 28.13
N LEU A 6 28.28 -1.10 28.04
CA LEU A 6 27.91 0.16 27.37
C LEU A 6 27.71 -0.02 25.86
N ILE A 7 28.53 -0.85 25.21
CA ILE A 7 28.42 -1.16 23.78
C ILE A 7 27.17 -2.01 23.49
N ALA A 8 26.80 -2.93 24.39
CA ALA A 8 25.60 -3.76 24.26
C ALA A 8 24.29 -2.95 24.34
N HIS A 9 24.31 -1.78 24.98
CA HIS A 9 23.15 -0.88 25.08
C HIS A 9 23.05 0.12 23.91
N GLN A 10 24.06 0.22 23.05
CA GLN A 10 24.01 1.10 21.87
C GLN A 10 23.19 0.48 20.75
N ILE A 11 22.18 1.22 20.29
CA ILE A 11 21.33 0.83 19.18
C ILE A 11 22.13 0.99 17.89
N ARG A 12 22.37 -0.13 17.18
CA ARG A 12 23.06 -0.12 15.89
C ARG A 12 22.05 -0.21 14.74
N VAL A 13 22.17 0.70 13.80
CA VAL A 13 21.41 0.73 12.55
C VAL A 13 22.31 0.28 11.41
N THR A 14 22.09 -0.95 10.97
CA THR A 14 22.77 -1.56 9.83
C THR A 14 21.82 -1.62 8.64
N ARG A 15 22.32 -1.30 7.45
CA ARG A 15 21.55 -1.43 6.22
C ARG A 15 21.13 -2.88 6.02
N GLN A 16 19.87 -3.09 5.65
CA GLN A 16 19.36 -4.40 5.25
C GLN A 16 19.45 -4.52 3.73
N GLU A 17 20.36 -5.35 3.24
CA GLU A 17 20.61 -5.51 1.80
C GLU A 17 19.50 -6.30 1.08
N ALA A 18 18.90 -7.29 1.75
CA ALA A 18 17.89 -8.16 1.16
C ALA A 18 16.52 -7.99 1.83
N PRO A 19 15.42 -7.90 1.07
CA PRO A 19 14.08 -7.90 1.63
C PRO A 19 13.73 -9.27 2.24
N PHE A 20 12.78 -9.29 3.17
CA PHE A 20 12.24 -10.55 3.69
C PHE A 20 11.28 -11.20 2.68
N ARG A 21 10.60 -10.36 1.89
CA ARG A 21 9.74 -10.76 0.78
C ARG A 21 10.55 -10.89 -0.49
N SER A 22 10.30 -11.97 -1.24
CA SER A 22 11.02 -12.29 -2.47
C SER A 22 10.60 -11.39 -3.64
N ALA A 23 9.30 -11.10 -3.74
CA ALA A 23 8.75 -10.18 -4.72
C ALA A 23 7.43 -9.55 -4.24
N ALA A 24 7.06 -8.44 -4.88
CA ALA A 24 5.72 -7.88 -4.91
C ALA A 24 5.15 -8.16 -6.31
N SER A 25 4.12 -9.01 -6.39
CA SER A 25 3.42 -9.35 -7.61
C SER A 25 2.09 -8.60 -7.64
N PHE A 26 1.85 -7.80 -8.68
CA PHE A 26 0.62 -7.03 -8.80
C PHE A 26 -0.35 -7.67 -9.80
N ASP A 27 -1.64 -7.69 -9.46
CA ASP A 27 -2.67 -8.02 -10.44
C ASP A 27 -2.60 -7.04 -11.61
N ARG A 28 -2.51 -7.58 -12.82
CA ARG A 28 -2.32 -6.79 -14.05
C ARG A 28 -3.42 -5.75 -14.25
N ASP A 29 -4.67 -6.12 -14.03
CA ASP A 29 -5.80 -5.23 -14.31
C ASP A 29 -5.93 -4.16 -13.24
N SER A 30 -5.73 -4.51 -11.96
CA SER A 30 -5.73 -3.55 -10.85
C SER A 30 -4.57 -2.55 -10.95
N ALA A 31 -3.36 -3.01 -11.26
CA ALA A 31 -2.20 -2.13 -11.43
C ALA A 31 -2.41 -1.18 -12.62
N ASN A 32 -2.88 -1.70 -13.74
CA ASN A 32 -3.19 -0.90 -14.93
C ASN A 32 -4.28 0.14 -14.63
N ALA A 33 -5.34 -0.22 -13.91
CA ALA A 33 -6.42 0.70 -13.53
C ALA A 33 -5.93 1.85 -12.62
N PHE A 34 -4.89 1.62 -11.81
CA PHE A 34 -4.23 2.67 -11.04
C PHE A 34 -3.32 3.53 -11.92
N GLN A 35 -2.49 2.90 -12.77
CA GLN A 35 -1.59 3.61 -13.70
C GLN A 35 -2.35 4.54 -14.65
N LEU A 36 -3.39 4.04 -15.32
CA LEU A 36 -4.22 4.83 -16.24
C LEU A 36 -4.90 6.01 -15.54
N HIS A 37 -5.30 5.85 -14.28
CA HIS A 37 -5.86 6.97 -13.54
C HIS A 37 -4.82 8.07 -13.33
N VAL A 38 -3.60 7.69 -12.95
CA VAL A 38 -2.51 8.63 -12.72
C VAL A 38 -2.05 9.30 -14.01
N SER A 39 -1.87 8.52 -15.08
CA SER A 39 -1.33 9.02 -16.35
C SER A 39 -2.36 9.74 -17.21
N GLU A 40 -3.55 9.15 -17.39
CA GLU A 40 -4.55 9.69 -18.32
C GLU A 40 -5.51 10.66 -17.63
N SER A 41 -6.02 10.30 -16.44
CA SER A 41 -7.06 11.13 -15.78
C SER A 41 -6.46 12.33 -15.06
N LEU A 42 -5.28 12.16 -14.47
CA LEU A 42 -4.64 13.20 -13.66
C LEU A 42 -3.47 13.88 -14.37
N ALA A 43 -2.97 13.32 -15.49
CA ALA A 43 -1.77 13.79 -16.17
C ALA A 43 -0.60 14.07 -15.19
N PHE A 44 -0.52 13.26 -14.12
CA PHE A 44 0.38 13.40 -12.97
C PHE A 44 0.41 14.78 -12.29
N ALA A 45 -0.56 15.66 -12.58
CA ALA A 45 -0.70 16.96 -11.95
C ALA A 45 -1.00 16.83 -10.45
N ILE A 46 -1.50 15.66 -10.04
CA ILE A 46 -1.99 15.38 -8.71
C ILE A 46 -1.37 14.06 -8.18
N LYS A 47 -0.91 14.07 -6.93
CA LYS A 47 -0.44 12.86 -6.23
C LYS A 47 -1.61 11.97 -5.80
N ARG A 48 -1.43 10.65 -5.84
CA ARG A 48 -2.40 9.64 -5.38
C ARG A 48 -1.74 8.65 -4.45
N ALA A 49 -2.52 8.08 -3.55
CA ALA A 49 -2.11 6.98 -2.71
C ALA A 49 -3.23 5.95 -2.54
N GLY A 50 -2.84 4.74 -2.12
CA GLY A 50 -3.75 3.62 -1.93
C GLY A 50 -3.18 2.55 -1.00
N PHE A 51 -4.06 1.75 -0.42
CA PHE A 51 -3.70 0.57 0.34
C PHE A 51 -3.74 -0.66 -0.57
N LEU A 52 -2.68 -1.45 -0.51
CA LEU A 52 -2.55 -2.67 -1.29
C LEU A 52 -3.17 -3.83 -0.51
N TYR A 53 -4.09 -4.56 -1.13
CA TYR A 53 -4.72 -5.74 -0.55
C TYR A 53 -4.45 -6.97 -1.38
N GLY A 54 -4.29 -8.11 -0.70
CA GLY A 54 -4.12 -9.39 -1.34
C GLY A 54 -3.57 -10.43 -0.38
N ARG A 55 -2.68 -11.29 -0.85
CA ARG A 55 -2.23 -12.50 -0.16
C ARG A 55 -0.71 -12.53 -0.04
N ILE A 56 -0.22 -13.33 0.90
CA ILE A 56 1.20 -13.60 1.04
C ILE A 56 1.38 -15.10 0.84
N ASP A 57 2.16 -15.47 -0.17
CA ASP A 57 2.50 -16.86 -0.39
C ASP A 57 3.48 -17.33 0.69
N ALA A 58 3.13 -18.40 1.39
CA ALA A 58 3.92 -18.90 2.51
C ALA A 58 5.21 -19.60 2.05
N GLU A 59 5.23 -20.17 0.84
CA GLU A 59 6.34 -20.94 0.29
C GLU A 59 7.30 -20.03 -0.48
N THR A 60 6.79 -19.24 -1.43
CA THR A 60 7.61 -18.35 -2.25
C THR A 60 7.98 -17.06 -1.53
N LYS A 61 7.26 -16.72 -0.45
CA LYS A 61 7.34 -15.42 0.28
C LYS A 61 6.96 -14.21 -0.56
N GLU A 62 6.30 -14.42 -1.69
CA GLU A 62 5.81 -13.35 -2.55
C GLU A 62 4.58 -12.68 -1.94
N VAL A 63 4.51 -11.37 -2.10
CA VAL A 63 3.31 -10.59 -1.80
C VAL A 63 2.50 -10.49 -3.07
N LEU A 64 1.33 -11.12 -3.10
CA LEU A 64 0.37 -11.03 -4.20
C LEU A 64 -0.60 -9.89 -3.88
N VAL A 65 -0.52 -8.80 -4.63
CA VAL A 65 -1.45 -7.66 -4.54
C VAL A 65 -2.59 -7.90 -5.53
N ASP A 66 -3.77 -8.23 -5.01
CA ASP A 66 -4.95 -8.60 -5.79
C ASP A 66 -5.81 -7.37 -6.15
N PHE A 67 -5.82 -6.32 -5.32
CA PHE A 67 -6.48 -5.04 -5.63
C PHE A 67 -5.87 -3.86 -4.84
N ILE A 68 -6.18 -2.64 -5.30
CA ILE A 68 -5.76 -1.38 -4.66
C ILE A 68 -7.00 -0.63 -4.20
N TYR A 69 -7.15 -0.44 -2.90
CA TYR A 69 -8.19 0.43 -2.34
C TYR A 69 -7.64 1.86 -2.21
N GLU A 70 -8.37 2.82 -2.76
CA GLU A 70 -8.00 4.23 -2.71
C GLU A 70 -8.87 4.94 -1.66
N PRO A 71 -8.35 5.24 -0.45
CA PRO A 71 -9.13 5.90 0.59
C PRO A 71 -9.59 7.30 0.15
N PRO A 72 -10.50 7.97 0.88
CA PRO A 72 -10.77 9.39 0.66
C PRO A 72 -9.48 10.20 0.85
N GLN A 73 -9.19 11.13 -0.05
CA GLN A 73 -7.93 11.90 -0.03
C GLN A 73 -8.14 13.30 -0.61
N GLN A 74 -7.29 14.22 -0.17
CA GLN A 74 -7.14 15.56 -0.73
C GLN A 74 -5.77 15.68 -1.37
N TRP A 75 -5.70 16.52 -2.41
CA TRP A 75 -4.58 16.52 -3.33
C TRP A 75 -4.01 17.90 -3.56
N SER A 76 -2.69 17.96 -3.62
CA SER A 76 -1.96 19.06 -4.24
C SER A 76 -0.95 18.50 -5.25
N SER A 77 -0.20 19.39 -5.91
CA SER A 77 0.91 19.02 -6.80
C SER A 77 2.00 18.22 -6.08
N ASP A 78 2.17 18.46 -4.78
CA ASP A 78 3.34 18.03 -4.01
C ASP A 78 2.99 17.07 -2.86
N MET A 79 1.73 17.05 -2.41
CA MET A 79 1.29 16.27 -1.26
C MET A 79 -0.02 15.53 -1.55
N VAL A 80 -0.15 14.35 -0.96
CA VAL A 80 -1.41 13.64 -0.82
C VAL A 80 -1.75 13.52 0.66
N GLN A 81 -2.93 14.02 1.04
CA GLN A 81 -3.43 13.90 2.41
C GLN A 81 -4.56 12.88 2.44
N LEU A 82 -4.35 11.77 3.16
CA LEU A 82 -5.37 10.76 3.35
C LEU A 82 -6.41 11.25 4.37
N MET A 83 -7.65 11.36 3.92
CA MET A 83 -8.83 11.65 4.73
C MET A 83 -9.39 10.33 5.26
N ARG A 84 -8.61 9.68 6.14
CA ARG A 84 -8.87 8.34 6.68
C ARG A 84 -10.27 8.25 7.28
N ASP A 85 -11.10 7.36 6.75
CA ASP A 85 -12.42 7.03 7.28
C ASP A 85 -12.34 5.64 7.94
N ALA A 86 -12.47 5.62 9.27
CA ALA A 86 -12.31 4.38 10.04
C ALA A 86 -13.45 3.38 9.78
N ASP A 87 -14.65 3.88 9.50
CA ASP A 87 -15.80 3.03 9.23
C ASP A 87 -15.66 2.42 7.83
N GLU A 88 -15.40 3.23 6.79
CA GLU A 88 -15.16 2.73 5.43
C GLU A 88 -14.00 1.72 5.41
N GLU A 89 -12.88 2.01 6.06
CA GLU A 89 -11.76 1.08 6.13
C GLU A 89 -12.08 -0.22 6.86
N ALA A 90 -12.94 -0.19 7.89
CA ALA A 90 -13.39 -1.41 8.55
C ALA A 90 -14.24 -2.28 7.60
N HIS A 91 -15.03 -1.67 6.71
CA HIS A 91 -15.78 -2.39 5.68
C HIS A 91 -14.83 -3.00 4.63
N VAL A 92 -13.83 -2.23 4.19
CA VAL A 92 -12.78 -2.69 3.27
C VAL A 92 -12.03 -3.89 3.85
N ASP A 93 -11.55 -3.77 5.09
CA ASP A 93 -10.82 -4.84 5.78
C ASP A 93 -11.70 -6.09 5.96
N ALA A 94 -12.99 -5.92 6.28
CA ALA A 94 -13.93 -7.04 6.40
C ALA A 94 -14.18 -7.75 5.06
N ILE A 95 -14.42 -7.01 3.97
CA ILE A 95 -14.60 -7.60 2.64
C ILE A 95 -13.32 -8.34 2.21
N ALA A 96 -12.15 -7.73 2.45
CA ALA A 96 -10.86 -8.36 2.14
C ALA A 96 -10.68 -9.68 2.91
N ASP A 97 -10.94 -9.70 4.22
CA ASP A 97 -10.84 -10.90 5.06
C ASP A 97 -11.76 -12.02 4.56
N TRP A 98 -13.00 -11.68 4.20
CA TRP A 98 -13.94 -12.61 3.60
C TRP A 98 -13.47 -13.20 2.26
N LEU A 99 -12.74 -12.42 1.46
CA LEU A 99 -12.10 -12.88 0.22
C LEU A 99 -10.80 -13.66 0.47
N GLY A 100 -10.39 -13.85 1.73
CA GLY A 100 -9.13 -14.50 2.10
C GLY A 100 -7.91 -13.62 1.83
N MET A 101 -8.10 -12.30 1.84
CA MET A 101 -7.10 -11.28 1.57
C MET A 101 -6.89 -10.40 2.81
N ARG A 102 -5.82 -9.62 2.80
CA ARG A 102 -5.46 -8.69 3.87
C ARG A 102 -4.72 -7.49 3.31
N ARG A 103 -4.60 -6.44 4.11
CA ARG A 103 -3.69 -5.33 3.80
C ARG A 103 -2.25 -5.85 3.77
N VAL A 104 -1.57 -5.64 2.65
CA VAL A 104 -0.21 -6.12 2.40
C VAL A 104 0.79 -4.99 2.10
N GLY A 105 0.31 -3.78 1.83
CA GLY A 105 1.20 -2.65 1.57
C GLY A 105 0.49 -1.32 1.38
N PHE A 106 1.27 -0.33 0.95
CA PHE A 106 0.85 1.02 0.63
C PHE A 106 1.53 1.46 -0.65
N VAL A 107 0.80 2.16 -1.51
CA VAL A 107 1.31 2.73 -2.76
C VAL A 107 1.03 4.22 -2.78
N PHE A 108 1.95 4.98 -3.36
CA PHE A 108 1.77 6.40 -3.62
C PHE A 108 2.52 6.78 -4.89
N THR A 109 2.09 7.87 -5.53
CA THR A 109 2.73 8.37 -6.74
C THR A 109 3.81 9.39 -6.42
N ARG A 110 4.89 9.35 -7.19
CA ARG A 110 5.92 10.39 -7.23
C ARG A 110 6.11 10.82 -8.67
N ALA A 111 6.22 12.12 -8.93
CA ALA A 111 6.66 12.59 -10.24
C ALA A 111 8.20 12.60 -10.22
N VAL A 112 8.83 12.07 -11.26
CA VAL A 112 10.27 12.17 -11.48
C VAL A 112 10.44 13.01 -12.73
N GLY A 113 11.14 14.14 -12.62
CA GLY A 113 11.52 14.95 -13.77
C GLY A 113 12.93 14.59 -14.22
N ARG A 114 13.10 14.19 -15.48
CA ARG A 114 14.41 14.10 -16.14
C ARG A 114 14.83 15.48 -16.62
N LYS A 115 15.82 16.08 -15.97
CA LYS A 115 16.69 17.03 -16.68
C LYS A 115 17.72 16.26 -17.48
N ALA A 116 17.66 16.35 -18.80
CA ALA A 116 18.76 15.94 -19.66
C ALA A 116 19.98 16.84 -19.35
N ARG A 117 20.86 16.37 -18.47
CA ARG A 117 22.22 16.90 -18.29
C ARG A 117 23.18 15.78 -18.69
N GLU A 118 24.15 16.10 -19.52
CA GLU A 118 25.10 15.18 -20.19
C GLU A 118 26.00 14.32 -19.26
N THR A 119 25.77 14.29 -17.95
CA THR A 119 26.68 13.68 -16.96
C THR A 119 26.06 12.71 -15.96
N GLY A 120 24.89 12.12 -16.25
CA GLY A 120 24.45 10.87 -15.59
C GLY A 120 24.11 10.92 -14.08
N GLU A 121 24.12 12.07 -13.43
CA GLU A 121 23.66 12.22 -12.04
C GLU A 121 22.21 12.72 -11.97
N TYR A 122 21.35 11.91 -11.33
CA TYR A 122 19.94 12.22 -11.09
C TYR A 122 19.80 13.28 -9.99
N THR A 123 19.20 14.42 -10.33
CA THR A 123 18.72 15.38 -9.32
C THR A 123 17.19 15.49 -9.45
N PRO A 124 16.40 15.08 -8.44
CA PRO A 124 14.94 15.22 -8.52
C PRO A 124 14.56 16.69 -8.41
N SER A 125 13.94 17.25 -9.45
CA SER A 125 13.21 18.52 -9.38
C SER A 125 11.71 18.25 -9.28
N ASN A 126 11.04 18.97 -8.39
CA ASN A 126 9.59 19.00 -8.34
C ASN A 126 9.07 19.60 -9.65
N SER A 127 8.08 18.93 -10.25
CA SER A 127 7.23 19.38 -11.35
C SER A 127 7.76 19.40 -12.80
N GLU A 128 8.54 18.42 -13.24
CA GLU A 128 8.65 18.12 -14.68
C GLU A 128 8.12 16.71 -14.98
N LEU A 129 7.17 16.64 -15.91
CA LEU A 129 6.57 15.40 -16.39
C LEU A 129 7.52 14.76 -17.40
N GLU A 130 7.90 13.50 -17.18
CA GLU A 130 8.56 12.73 -18.23
C GLU A 130 7.53 12.37 -19.30
N VAL A 131 7.75 12.91 -20.49
CA VAL A 131 7.04 12.56 -21.72
C VAL A 131 8.04 11.71 -22.51
N GLY A 132 7.70 10.44 -22.73
CA GLY A 132 8.44 9.52 -23.59
C GLY A 132 8.60 10.11 -25.00
N GLU A 133 9.51 9.54 -25.79
CA GLU A 133 9.83 10.03 -27.14
C GLU A 133 8.61 10.08 -28.08
N ASP A 134 7.52 9.41 -27.72
CA ASP A 134 6.24 9.34 -28.42
C ASP A 134 5.13 10.25 -27.85
N GLY A 135 5.39 11.02 -26.79
CA GLY A 135 4.35 11.79 -26.10
C GLY A 135 3.70 11.07 -24.92
N SER A 136 4.05 9.80 -24.64
CA SER A 136 3.44 9.01 -23.57
C SER A 136 4.23 9.14 -22.26
N ALA A 137 3.55 9.42 -21.15
CA ALA A 137 4.21 9.44 -19.86
C ALA A 137 4.27 8.01 -19.30
N ASP A 138 5.49 7.48 -19.14
CA ASP A 138 5.70 6.11 -18.66
C ASP A 138 5.52 6.04 -17.14
N VAL A 139 4.75 5.05 -16.66
CA VAL A 139 4.50 4.84 -15.23
C VAL A 139 5.24 3.59 -14.79
N HIS A 140 6.31 3.77 -14.03
CA HIS A 140 7.05 2.65 -13.44
C HIS A 140 6.69 2.46 -11.96
N PHE A 141 6.60 1.20 -11.54
CA PHE A 141 6.52 0.85 -10.13
C PHE A 141 7.91 0.65 -9.54
N GLU A 142 8.09 1.13 -8.32
CA GLU A 142 9.21 0.76 -7.45
C GLU A 142 8.62 0.18 -6.15
N ALA A 143 9.23 -0.88 -5.65
CA ALA A 143 8.76 -1.58 -4.46
C ALA A 143 9.88 -1.68 -3.43
N PHE A 144 9.58 -1.28 -2.20
CA PHE A 144 10.51 -1.31 -1.09
C PHE A 144 9.85 -1.95 0.13
N GLN A 145 10.64 -2.69 0.89
CA GLN A 145 10.26 -3.18 2.20
C GLN A 145 11.01 -2.40 3.28
N MET A 146 10.30 -1.97 4.31
CA MET A 146 10.95 -1.45 5.51
C MET A 146 11.80 -2.52 6.19
N SER A 147 13.00 -2.15 6.61
CA SER A 147 13.93 -3.04 7.31
C SER A 147 13.40 -3.40 8.69
N GLU A 148 13.79 -4.57 9.20
CA GLU A 148 13.39 -5.01 10.55
C GLU A 148 13.87 -4.03 11.62
N VAL A 149 15.04 -3.42 11.41
CA VAL A 149 15.58 -2.39 12.29
C VAL A 149 14.67 -1.16 12.31
N CYS A 150 14.21 -0.68 11.16
CA CYS A 150 13.26 0.43 11.10
C CYS A 150 11.98 0.14 11.90
N VAL A 151 11.40 -1.05 11.69
CA VAL A 151 10.19 -1.49 12.40
C VAL A 151 10.43 -1.57 13.91
N LYS A 152 11.59 -2.07 14.33
CA LYS A 152 11.97 -2.12 15.74
C LYS A 152 12.10 -0.72 16.34
N LEU A 153 12.84 0.18 15.69
CA LEU A 153 13.03 1.56 16.13
C LEU A 153 11.70 2.30 16.29
N PHE A 154 10.76 2.08 15.37
CA PHE A 154 9.42 2.63 15.45
C PHE A 154 8.64 2.09 16.67
N LYS A 155 8.62 0.76 16.86
CA LYS A 155 7.93 0.12 17.99
C LYS A 155 8.51 0.52 19.35
N ASP A 156 9.82 0.69 19.41
CA ASP A 156 10.54 1.10 20.61
C ASP A 156 10.42 2.61 20.88
N GLY A 157 9.73 3.36 20.01
CA GLY A 157 9.56 4.80 20.12
C GLY A 157 10.85 5.59 19.96
N VAL A 158 11.86 5.00 19.33
CA VAL A 158 13.16 5.64 19.06
C VAL A 158 13.08 6.52 17.82
N LEU A 159 12.32 6.10 16.81
CA LEU A 159 12.09 6.90 15.60
C LEU A 159 11.22 8.12 15.91
N GLU A 160 11.63 9.30 15.46
CA GLU A 160 10.81 10.50 15.51
C GLU A 160 9.76 10.44 14.38
N THR A 161 8.50 10.59 14.75
CA THR A 161 7.36 10.46 13.83
C THR A 161 6.78 11.81 13.42
N GLU A 162 7.27 12.90 14.02
CA GLU A 162 6.90 14.27 13.69
C GLU A 162 7.95 14.82 12.72
N VAL A 163 7.56 15.05 11.48
CA VAL A 163 8.41 15.65 10.45
C VAL A 163 8.08 17.13 10.36
N LYS A 164 9.10 17.99 10.33
CA LYS A 164 8.97 19.43 10.12
C LYS A 164 9.42 19.76 8.70
N ASP A 165 8.81 20.77 8.09
CA ASP A 165 9.17 21.25 6.73
C ASP A 165 10.66 21.60 6.58
N SER A 166 11.33 21.96 7.68
CA SER A 166 12.75 22.29 7.70
C SER A 166 13.67 21.06 7.79
N ASN A 167 13.13 19.84 7.82
CA ASN A 167 13.93 18.61 7.90
C ASN A 167 14.32 18.13 6.50
N ASP A 168 15.51 17.52 6.40
CA ASP A 168 15.91 16.86 5.16
C ASP A 168 15.04 15.61 4.96
N PRO A 169 14.25 15.51 3.87
CA PRO A 169 13.38 14.36 3.63
C PRO A 169 14.13 13.06 3.39
N ARG A 170 15.46 13.10 3.17
CA ARG A 170 16.31 11.90 3.01
C ARG A 170 16.75 11.30 4.34
N LEU A 171 16.55 12.01 5.46
CA LEU A 171 17.03 11.61 6.77
C LEU A 171 15.86 11.35 7.72
N SER A 172 15.91 10.23 8.42
CA SER A 172 15.03 9.92 9.55
C SER A 172 15.69 10.31 10.86
N LYS A 173 14.93 10.99 11.73
CA LYS A 173 15.39 11.43 13.05
C LYS A 173 15.12 10.41 14.14
N MET A 174 16.03 10.35 15.10
CA MET A 174 15.98 9.47 16.26
C MET A 174 15.89 10.32 17.53
N ARG A 175 15.05 9.92 18.47
CA ARG A 175 14.90 10.55 19.78
C ARG A 175 16.09 10.31 20.71
N LYS A 176 17.01 9.42 20.32
CA LYS A 176 18.22 9.03 21.06
C LYS A 176 19.35 8.77 20.07
N GLU A 177 20.59 8.82 20.55
CA GLU A 177 21.75 8.48 19.75
C GLU A 177 21.74 7.00 19.31
N VAL A 178 22.02 6.79 18.03
CA VAL A 178 22.18 5.48 17.41
C VAL A 178 23.51 5.43 16.65
N ILE A 179 24.02 4.23 16.38
CA ILE A 179 25.19 4.05 15.52
C ILE A 179 24.72 3.66 14.12
N ALA A 180 24.94 4.53 13.14
CA ALA A 180 24.69 4.27 11.73
C ALA A 180 25.98 4.53 10.93
N GLY A 181 26.32 3.62 10.00
CA GLY A 181 27.54 3.76 9.20
C GLY A 181 28.85 3.87 10.02
N GLY A 182 28.87 3.29 11.23
CA GLY A 182 30.01 3.35 12.14
C GLY A 182 30.15 4.67 12.92
N LYS A 183 29.18 5.59 12.81
CA LYS A 183 29.17 6.87 13.53
C LYS A 183 27.98 6.96 14.48
N THR A 184 28.19 7.58 15.63
CA THR A 184 27.09 7.98 16.52
C THR A 184 26.37 9.18 15.92
N THR A 185 25.05 9.07 15.73
CA THR A 185 24.21 10.09 15.10
C THR A 185 22.78 10.03 15.66
N VAL A 186 22.01 11.09 15.45
CA VAL A 186 20.56 11.13 15.68
C VAL A 186 19.77 11.25 14.37
N GLU A 187 20.47 11.39 13.24
CA GLU A 187 19.89 11.41 11.89
C GLU A 187 20.49 10.26 11.09
N VAL A 188 19.63 9.44 10.48
CA VAL A 188 20.03 8.27 9.70
C VAL A 188 19.42 8.37 8.32
N ASP A 189 20.23 8.12 7.29
CA ASP A 189 19.79 8.08 5.90
C ASP A 189 18.70 7.01 5.68
N ASN A 190 17.63 7.37 4.98
CA ASN A 190 16.49 6.50 4.72
C ASN A 190 16.87 5.22 3.96
N ASP A 191 17.96 5.20 3.20
CA ASP A 191 18.46 4.02 2.49
C ASP A 191 18.90 2.89 3.44
N PHE A 192 19.17 3.19 4.71
CA PHE A 192 19.41 2.16 5.74
C PHE A 192 18.14 1.39 6.11
N PHE A 193 16.97 1.98 5.86
CA PHE A 193 15.67 1.44 6.22
C PHE A 193 14.92 0.82 5.05
N LEU A 194 15.39 1.01 3.81
CA LEU A 194 14.72 0.52 2.61
C LEU A 194 15.47 -0.67 2.00
N ALA A 195 14.78 -1.80 1.87
CA ALA A 195 15.24 -2.95 1.10
C ALA A 195 14.44 -3.03 -0.21
N PRO A 196 15.07 -2.95 -1.39
CA PRO A 196 14.37 -3.04 -2.67
C PRO A 196 13.77 -4.44 -2.86
N VAL A 197 12.55 -4.49 -3.40
CA VAL A 197 11.79 -5.73 -3.63
C VAL A 197 11.59 -5.92 -5.12
N LYS A 198 11.80 -7.15 -5.61
CA LYS A 198 11.55 -7.50 -7.01
C LYS A 198 10.07 -7.30 -7.34
N ILE A 199 9.77 -6.73 -8.50
CA ILE A 199 8.40 -6.59 -8.99
C ILE A 199 8.10 -7.69 -10.01
N SER A 200 6.87 -8.19 -9.96
CA SER A 200 6.31 -9.12 -10.95
C SER A 200 4.82 -8.83 -11.12
N ASP A 201 4.15 -9.56 -12.01
CA ASP A 201 2.71 -9.49 -12.16
C ASP A 201 2.05 -10.87 -12.08
N HIS A 202 0.74 -10.86 -11.88
CA HIS A 202 -0.10 -12.06 -11.97
C HIS A 202 -1.51 -11.68 -12.45
N GLN A 203 -2.36 -12.69 -12.64
CA GLN A 203 -3.80 -12.50 -12.77
C GLN A 203 -4.48 -12.97 -11.48
N GLY A 204 -5.10 -12.03 -10.78
CA GLY A 204 -5.86 -12.27 -9.56
C GLY A 204 -7.21 -12.95 -9.81
N PRO A 205 -7.90 -13.37 -8.73
CA PRO A 205 -9.21 -14.02 -8.82
C PRO A 205 -10.36 -13.03 -9.07
N LEU A 206 -10.14 -11.75 -8.78
CA LEU A 206 -11.09 -10.66 -8.93
C LEU A 206 -11.01 -10.05 -10.33
N SER A 207 -12.14 -9.51 -10.79
CA SER A 207 -12.20 -8.66 -11.97
C SER A 207 -12.04 -7.19 -11.56
N THR A 208 -11.43 -6.41 -12.45
CA THR A 208 -11.29 -4.96 -12.32
C THR A 208 -12.08 -4.29 -13.45
N GLY A 209 -13.35 -3.97 -13.21
CA GLY A 209 -14.23 -3.38 -14.23
C GLY A 209 -15.31 -2.44 -13.71
N PHE A 210 -15.46 -2.35 -12.38
CA PHE A 210 -16.29 -1.37 -11.71
C PHE A 210 -15.48 -0.09 -11.42
N PRO A 211 -16.11 1.11 -11.44
CA PRO A 211 -15.40 2.35 -11.11
C PRO A 211 -14.85 2.33 -9.68
N VAL A 212 -13.58 2.69 -9.54
CA VAL A 212 -12.89 2.81 -8.25
C VAL A 212 -13.38 4.04 -7.49
N GLU A 213 -13.59 3.86 -6.19
CA GLU A 213 -14.00 4.89 -5.23
C GLU A 213 -13.01 6.06 -5.11
N ASN A 214 -13.47 7.18 -4.56
CA ASN A 214 -12.62 8.31 -4.16
C ASN A 214 -11.75 8.92 -5.28
N ARG A 215 -12.17 8.81 -6.53
CA ARG A 215 -11.53 9.43 -7.71
C ARG A 215 -12.13 10.78 -8.13
N GLY A 216 -13.00 11.37 -7.29
CA GLY A 216 -13.60 12.69 -7.53
C GLY A 216 -14.71 12.72 -8.59
N ILE A 217 -14.99 11.57 -9.23
CA ILE A 217 -16.09 11.41 -10.19
C ILE A 217 -17.25 10.74 -9.46
N PRO A 218 -18.42 11.42 -9.34
CA PRO A 218 -19.59 10.79 -8.75
C PRO A 218 -19.99 9.54 -9.52
N LEU A 219 -20.20 8.43 -8.80
CA LEU A 219 -20.63 7.19 -9.40
C LEU A 219 -22.04 7.37 -10.01
N PRO A 220 -22.25 7.15 -11.31
CA PRO A 220 -23.57 7.29 -11.90
C PRO A 220 -24.52 6.22 -11.36
N ALA A 221 -25.79 6.56 -11.17
CA ALA A 221 -26.81 5.61 -10.70
C ALA A 221 -26.97 4.37 -11.62
N SER A 222 -26.57 4.48 -12.89
CA SER A 222 -26.55 3.38 -13.86
C SER A 222 -25.31 2.50 -13.77
N ALA A 223 -24.28 2.84 -12.98
CA ALA A 223 -22.99 2.12 -12.96
C ALA A 223 -23.17 0.63 -12.65
N LEU A 224 -23.98 0.30 -11.64
CA LEU A 224 -24.30 -1.08 -11.27
C LEU A 224 -24.96 -1.84 -12.42
N ARG A 225 -25.98 -1.25 -13.05
CA ARG A 225 -26.68 -1.84 -14.19
C ARG A 225 -25.72 -2.05 -15.36
N SER A 226 -24.97 -1.03 -15.72
CA SER A 226 -24.00 -1.08 -16.82
C SER A 226 -22.93 -2.14 -16.59
N HIS A 227 -22.42 -2.30 -15.38
CA HIS A 227 -21.47 -3.37 -15.03
C HIS A 227 -22.09 -4.75 -15.19
N MET A 228 -23.29 -4.97 -14.62
CA MET A 228 -24.02 -6.24 -14.71
C MET A 228 -24.37 -6.60 -16.16
N ASP A 229 -24.72 -5.61 -16.98
CA ASP A 229 -25.05 -5.78 -18.39
C ASP A 229 -23.81 -6.13 -19.23
N ARG A 230 -22.67 -5.45 -19.01
CA ARG A 230 -21.39 -5.79 -19.68
C ARG A 230 -20.96 -7.22 -19.37
N ALA A 231 -21.11 -7.63 -18.10
CA ALA A 231 -20.69 -8.93 -17.63
C ALA A 231 -21.77 -10.03 -17.80
N ARG A 232 -22.92 -9.74 -18.43
CA ARG A 232 -24.09 -10.66 -18.48
C ARG A 232 -23.81 -12.05 -19.06
N HIS A 233 -22.76 -12.18 -19.86
CA HIS A 233 -22.32 -13.42 -20.48
C HIS A 233 -21.56 -14.33 -19.50
N LEU A 234 -21.15 -13.82 -18.35
CA LEU A 234 -20.42 -14.54 -17.31
C LEU A 234 -21.37 -15.12 -16.24
N PRO A 235 -20.95 -16.22 -15.56
CA PRO A 235 -21.66 -16.71 -14.38
C PRO A 235 -21.83 -15.61 -13.32
N PHE A 236 -22.95 -15.64 -12.58
CA PHE A 236 -23.28 -14.60 -11.58
C PHE A 236 -22.13 -14.28 -10.63
N VAL A 237 -21.49 -15.30 -10.09
CA VAL A 237 -20.32 -15.18 -9.22
C VAL A 237 -19.23 -14.29 -9.84
N LYS A 238 -18.84 -14.58 -11.09
CA LYS A 238 -17.80 -13.81 -11.79
C LYS A 238 -18.23 -12.38 -12.08
N ARG A 239 -19.52 -12.11 -12.26
CA ARG A 239 -20.05 -10.75 -12.43
C ARG A 239 -19.90 -9.89 -11.18
N ILE A 240 -19.99 -10.52 -10.00
CA ILE A 240 -19.87 -9.84 -8.70
C ILE A 240 -18.48 -9.92 -8.06
N SER A 241 -17.53 -10.61 -8.71
CA SER A 241 -16.16 -10.80 -8.21
C SER A 241 -15.27 -9.56 -8.45
N ASP A 242 -15.77 -8.36 -8.15
CA ASP A 242 -15.05 -7.09 -8.29
C ASP A 242 -15.05 -6.39 -6.93
N PHE A 243 -13.87 -6.06 -6.40
CA PHE A 243 -13.78 -5.49 -5.06
C PHE A 243 -14.50 -4.14 -4.94
N HIS A 244 -14.34 -3.25 -5.93
CA HIS A 244 -14.93 -1.91 -5.90
C HIS A 244 -16.46 -1.98 -6.01
N LEU A 245 -16.97 -2.95 -6.78
CA LEU A 245 -18.40 -3.29 -6.76
C LEU A 245 -18.85 -3.79 -5.39
N LEU A 246 -18.12 -4.74 -4.79
CA LEU A 246 -18.45 -5.32 -3.49
C LEU A 246 -18.49 -4.24 -2.40
N LEU A 247 -17.54 -3.31 -2.40
CA LEU A 247 -17.52 -2.16 -1.49
C LEU A 247 -18.75 -1.26 -1.70
N GLN A 248 -19.10 -0.97 -2.95
CA GLN A 248 -20.27 -0.15 -3.27
C GLN A 248 -21.59 -0.79 -2.82
N ILE A 249 -21.75 -2.11 -2.97
CA ILE A 249 -22.97 -2.79 -2.52
C ILE A 249 -22.98 -3.02 -1.00
N ALA A 250 -21.81 -3.08 -0.35
CA ALA A 250 -21.71 -3.21 1.10
C ALA A 250 -22.35 -2.03 1.85
N ALA A 251 -22.45 -0.86 1.21
CA ALA A 251 -23.21 0.27 1.75
C ALA A 251 -24.72 0.00 1.90
N PHE A 252 -25.25 -1.03 1.24
CA PHE A 252 -26.66 -1.42 1.26
C PHE A 252 -26.90 -2.81 1.85
N LEU A 253 -25.84 -3.49 2.28
CA LEU A 253 -25.87 -4.86 2.79
C LEU A 253 -25.45 -4.89 4.26
N ASP A 254 -25.95 -5.85 5.02
CA ASP A 254 -25.37 -6.11 6.34
C ASP A 254 -24.04 -6.87 6.13
N VAL A 255 -22.92 -6.17 6.31
CA VAL A 255 -21.58 -6.74 6.13
C VAL A 255 -21.35 -8.02 6.95
N LYS A 256 -22.03 -8.20 8.08
CA LYS A 256 -21.86 -9.40 8.91
C LYS A 256 -22.71 -10.57 8.41
N ALA A 257 -23.84 -10.31 7.77
CA ALA A 257 -24.78 -11.35 7.33
C ALA A 257 -24.63 -11.71 5.84
N ASP A 258 -24.45 -10.71 4.98
CA ASP A 258 -24.58 -10.84 3.53
C ASP A 258 -23.23 -11.03 2.81
N VAL A 259 -22.19 -10.31 3.25
CA VAL A 259 -20.83 -10.42 2.69
C VAL A 259 -20.22 -11.82 2.84
N PRO A 260 -20.42 -12.59 3.93
CA PRO A 260 -19.99 -13.99 3.99
C PRO A 260 -20.51 -14.84 2.84
N THR A 261 -21.78 -14.65 2.48
CA THR A 261 -22.46 -15.42 1.43
C THR A 261 -21.92 -15.05 0.06
N LEU A 262 -21.70 -13.75 -0.18
CA LEU A 262 -21.13 -13.24 -1.43
C LEU A 262 -19.66 -13.66 -1.59
N ALA A 263 -18.87 -13.57 -0.53
CA ALA A 263 -17.48 -13.98 -0.56
C ALA A 263 -17.31 -15.49 -0.66
N ALA A 264 -18.19 -16.30 -0.06
CA ALA A 264 -18.23 -17.75 -0.28
C ALA A 264 -18.57 -18.11 -1.73
N CYS A 265 -19.31 -17.24 -2.43
CA CYS A 265 -19.55 -17.39 -3.86
C CYS A 265 -18.30 -17.04 -4.67
N VAL A 266 -17.63 -15.93 -4.36
CA VAL A 266 -16.47 -15.39 -5.10
C VAL A 266 -15.18 -16.18 -4.83
N GLY A 267 -15.00 -16.69 -3.61
CA GLY A 267 -13.83 -17.41 -3.15
C GLY A 267 -13.93 -18.92 -3.35
N HIS A 268 -12.80 -19.56 -3.68
CA HIS A 268 -12.65 -21.00 -3.51
C HIS A 268 -12.65 -21.32 -2.01
N ARG A 269 -13.69 -22.02 -1.52
CA ARG A 269 -13.84 -22.68 -0.20
C ARG A 269 -12.81 -22.29 0.89
N PRO A 270 -13.23 -21.70 2.02
CA PRO A 270 -12.34 -21.58 3.17
C PRO A 270 -12.01 -22.97 3.75
N ARG A 271 -10.75 -23.39 3.61
CA ARG A 271 -10.15 -24.32 4.59
C ARG A 271 -9.90 -23.51 5.86
N CYS A 272 -10.88 -23.48 6.76
CA CYS A 272 -10.72 -23.54 8.22
C CYS A 272 -12.03 -23.25 8.97
N LEU A 273 -12.96 -24.20 8.89
CA LEU A 273 -13.80 -24.54 10.04
C LEU A 273 -13.31 -25.87 10.58
N ARG A 274 -12.23 -25.83 11.37
CA ARG A 274 -11.96 -26.85 12.38
C ARG A 274 -11.87 -26.13 13.72
N ALA A 275 -13.01 -26.06 14.39
CA ALA A 275 -13.03 -25.86 15.82
C ALA A 275 -12.39 -27.08 16.50
N THR A 276 -11.38 -26.84 17.33
CA THR A 276 -11.18 -27.46 18.66
C THR A 276 -10.05 -26.68 19.33
N GLY A 277 -10.33 -26.16 20.52
CA GLY A 277 -9.53 -25.12 21.15
C GLY A 277 -8.16 -25.55 21.67
N SER A 278 -7.30 -24.56 21.85
CA SER A 278 -6.64 -24.34 23.14
C SER A 278 -6.22 -22.86 23.20
N SER A 279 -6.34 -22.31 24.40
CA SER A 279 -6.10 -20.91 24.75
C SER A 279 -4.67 -20.46 24.48
N SER A 280 -4.51 -19.38 23.71
CA SER A 280 -3.47 -18.39 23.95
C SER A 280 -3.95 -17.04 23.41
N THR A 281 -4.03 -16.07 24.32
CA THR A 281 -4.49 -14.68 24.18
C THR A 281 -4.08 -13.99 22.87
N PRO A 282 -5.02 -13.30 22.16
CA PRO A 282 -4.67 -12.43 21.04
C PRO A 282 -4.11 -11.10 21.55
N TRP A 283 -2.99 -10.71 20.95
CA TRP A 283 -2.36 -9.41 21.11
C TRP A 283 -3.34 -8.29 20.75
N GLN A 284 -3.88 -7.61 21.77
CA GLN A 284 -4.56 -6.34 21.62
C GLN A 284 -3.53 -5.27 21.26
N VAL A 285 -3.36 -5.01 19.97
CA VAL A 285 -2.74 -3.76 19.51
C VAL A 285 -3.80 -2.68 19.65
N LYS A 286 -3.67 -1.86 20.70
CA LYS A 286 -4.46 -0.63 20.83
C LYS A 286 -4.11 0.27 19.65
N HIS A 287 -5.04 0.41 18.70
CA HIS A 287 -4.97 1.43 17.66
C HIS A 287 -4.96 2.80 18.33
N LYS A 288 -3.85 3.54 18.17
CA LYS A 288 -3.82 4.99 18.35
C LYS A 288 -4.05 5.59 16.96
N PRO A 289 -5.04 6.48 16.77
CA PRO A 289 -5.23 7.15 15.49
C PRO A 289 -4.01 8.03 15.19
N MET A 290 -3.35 7.79 14.06
CA MET A 290 -2.39 8.74 13.48
C MET A 290 -3.22 9.89 12.88
N GLU A 291 -3.48 10.91 13.69
CA GLU A 291 -4.02 12.18 13.21
C GLU A 291 -2.88 13.04 12.66
N ARG A 292 -3.07 13.50 11.41
CA ARG A 292 -2.31 14.56 10.73
C ARG A 292 -0.80 14.34 10.61
N VAL A 293 -0.41 13.81 9.45
CA VAL A 293 0.90 14.09 8.87
C VAL A 293 0.77 15.43 8.15
N TYR A 294 1.52 16.44 8.61
CA TYR A 294 1.72 17.72 7.92
C TYR A 294 2.71 17.54 6.78
#